data_AF-A0A9E2IX70-F1
#
_entry.id   AF-A0A9E2IX70-F1
#
_cell.length_a   1.000
_cell.length_b   1.000
_cell.length_c   1.000
_cell.angle_alpha   90.00
_cell.angle_beta   90.00
_cell.angle_gamma   90.00
#
_symmetry.space_group_name_H-M   'P 1'
#
loop_
_entity.id
_entity.type
_entity.pdbx_description
1 polymer ?
#
loop_
_entity_poly.entity_id
_entity_poly.type
_entity_poly.pdbx_seq_one_letter_code
_entity_poly.pdbx_strand_id
1 'polypeptide(L)'
;MSNDKIILSVATTGSWPTKAQNPALPVTPEEIARAAVESWREGAAVVHVHVRDDAGKMTCELARFQRVRELIRAQGCDILINFSTSGGAGRVDEGERFNSLAAGPELASLDAGSMNFNERVFLNPPDFLEELARRMLAAGVKAEIEVFDSGMIGNALTLVKKGLIREPLWWQFVLGVKGGAPATARSLVHLVDSVPAGSLWSVCAVGWRQLAMNAMAIAMGGHARTGLEDNLYYRRGELAQSNAQMVARLARIARECGREPATPAEARGMLGLA
;
A
#
# COMPACT_ATOMS: atom_id res chain seq x y z
N MET A 1 -11.70 27.91 -0.61
CA MET A 1 -11.42 26.65 -1.33
C MET A 1 -11.15 25.60 -0.27
N SER A 2 -11.91 24.51 -0.26
CA SER A 2 -11.69 23.41 0.69
C SER A 2 -10.25 22.90 0.56
N ASN A 3 -9.55 22.74 1.67
CA ASN A 3 -8.13 22.32 1.74
C ASN A 3 -8.00 20.78 1.54
N ASP A 4 -8.67 20.24 0.52
CA ASP A 4 -8.76 18.80 0.24
C ASP A 4 -7.45 18.30 -0.38
N LYS A 5 -6.54 17.86 0.50
CA LYS A 5 -5.25 17.28 0.13
C LYS A 5 -5.34 15.79 -0.12
N ILE A 6 -4.44 15.29 -0.97
CA ILE A 6 -4.37 13.87 -1.33
C ILE A 6 -3.12 13.18 -0.78
N ILE A 7 -3.31 12.10 -0.01
CA ILE A 7 -2.25 11.14 0.29
C ILE A 7 -1.91 10.37 -1.00
N LEU A 8 -0.65 10.48 -1.43
CA LEU A 8 -0.06 9.64 -2.46
C LEU A 8 0.82 8.58 -1.82
N SER A 9 0.53 7.31 -2.11
CA SER A 9 1.33 6.17 -1.66
C SER A 9 2.16 5.60 -2.80
N VAL A 10 3.37 5.13 -2.47
CA VAL A 10 4.26 4.47 -3.44
C VAL A 10 4.63 3.06 -2.99
N ALA A 11 4.27 2.07 -3.81
CA ALA A 11 4.57 0.66 -3.60
C ALA A 11 5.78 0.25 -4.45
N THR A 12 6.94 0.17 -3.81
CA THR A 12 8.23 0.29 -4.50
C THR A 12 8.66 -0.97 -5.25
N THR A 13 8.37 -2.16 -4.71
CA THR A 13 8.93 -3.44 -5.21
C THR A 13 7.94 -4.60 -5.27
N GLY A 14 7.09 -4.77 -4.26
CA GLY A 14 6.19 -5.91 -4.15
C GLY A 14 6.88 -7.27 -4.00
N SER A 15 6.07 -8.32 -4.13
CA SER A 15 6.50 -9.72 -4.02
C SER A 15 6.57 -10.47 -5.36
N TRP A 16 5.95 -9.92 -6.42
CA TRP A 16 5.76 -10.60 -7.71
C TRP A 16 6.64 -10.08 -8.84
N PRO A 17 6.76 -8.76 -9.06
CA PRO A 17 7.62 -8.24 -10.13
C PRO A 17 9.06 -8.70 -10.02
N THR A 18 9.76 -8.77 -11.15
CA THR A 18 11.20 -9.08 -11.19
C THR A 18 11.98 -8.05 -11.98
N LYS A 19 13.28 -7.92 -11.66
CA LYS A 19 14.19 -7.00 -12.34
C LYS A 19 14.39 -7.33 -13.83
N ALA A 20 14.13 -8.57 -14.22
CA ALA A 20 14.10 -9.00 -15.62
C ALA A 20 12.92 -8.41 -16.39
N GLN A 21 11.77 -8.18 -15.73
CA GLN A 21 10.60 -7.56 -16.35
C GLN A 21 10.71 -6.03 -16.41
N ASN A 22 11.31 -5.41 -15.39
CA ASN A 22 11.68 -4.00 -15.40
C ASN A 22 13.01 -3.79 -14.64
N PRO A 23 14.09 -3.35 -15.31
CA PRO A 23 15.39 -3.11 -14.68
C PRO A 23 15.37 -2.08 -13.54
N ALA A 24 14.39 -1.18 -13.54
CA ALA A 24 14.21 -0.16 -12.50
C ALA A 24 13.62 -0.70 -11.19
N LEU A 25 13.20 -1.98 -11.15
CA LEU A 25 12.62 -2.58 -9.95
C LEU A 25 13.67 -2.62 -8.80
N PRO A 26 13.39 -1.96 -7.65
CA PRO A 26 14.24 -2.05 -6.47
C PRO A 26 14.19 -3.45 -5.86
N VAL A 27 15.35 -4.01 -5.50
CA VAL A 27 15.42 -5.34 -4.86
C VAL A 27 16.14 -5.27 -3.52
N THR A 28 17.29 -4.61 -3.45
CA THR A 28 18.07 -4.47 -2.22
C THR A 28 17.46 -3.43 -1.27
N PRO A 29 17.74 -3.49 0.05
CA PRO A 29 17.31 -2.46 0.99
C PRO A 29 17.73 -1.04 0.56
N GLU A 30 18.95 -0.88 0.02
CA GLU A 30 19.50 0.38 -0.48
C GLU A 30 18.71 0.90 -1.69
N GLU A 31 18.36 0.03 -2.64
CA GLU A 31 17.54 0.42 -3.78
C GLU A 31 16.11 0.81 -3.36
N ILE A 32 15.51 0.05 -2.45
CA ILE A 32 14.16 0.30 -1.93
C ILE A 32 14.13 1.65 -1.19
N ALA A 33 15.09 1.89 -0.30
CA ALA A 33 15.20 3.15 0.42
C ALA A 33 15.42 4.34 -0.51
N ARG A 34 16.29 4.20 -1.52
CA ARG A 34 16.48 5.25 -2.54
C ARG A 34 15.19 5.53 -3.30
N ALA A 35 14.48 4.50 -3.76
CA ALA A 35 13.21 4.66 -4.46
C ALA A 35 12.13 5.34 -3.59
N ALA A 36 12.10 5.04 -2.28
CA ALA A 36 11.22 5.70 -1.33
C ALA A 36 11.54 7.20 -1.20
N VAL A 37 12.82 7.56 -1.01
CA VAL A 37 13.26 8.95 -0.85
C VAL A 37 13.06 9.76 -2.13
N GLU A 38 13.35 9.21 -3.30
CA GLU A 38 13.08 9.86 -4.57
C GLU A 38 11.58 10.10 -4.78
N SER A 39 10.74 9.14 -4.41
CA SER A 39 9.28 9.26 -4.52
C SER A 39 8.70 10.27 -3.52
N TRP A 40 9.27 10.35 -2.30
CA TRP A 40 8.93 11.37 -1.32
C TRP A 40 9.16 12.78 -1.86
N ARG A 41 10.30 13.01 -2.54
CA ARG A 41 10.60 14.30 -3.18
C ARG A 41 9.61 14.68 -4.27
N GLU A 42 8.96 13.70 -4.89
CA GLU A 42 7.91 13.90 -5.90
C GLU A 42 6.48 14.02 -5.31
N GLY A 43 6.35 13.96 -3.98
CA GLY A 43 5.08 14.17 -3.26
C GLY A 43 4.43 12.91 -2.69
N ALA A 44 5.14 11.77 -2.62
CA ALA A 44 4.63 10.61 -1.87
C ALA A 44 4.68 10.88 -0.35
N ALA A 45 3.56 10.66 0.32
CA ALA A 45 3.44 10.79 1.77
C ALA A 45 3.62 9.44 2.50
N VAL A 46 3.34 8.34 1.81
CA VAL A 46 3.44 6.97 2.33
C VAL A 46 4.26 6.11 1.37
N VAL A 47 5.14 5.27 1.89
CA VAL A 47 5.81 4.21 1.13
C VAL A 47 5.32 2.85 1.62
N HIS A 48 4.82 2.03 0.71
CA HIS A 48 4.53 0.61 0.94
C HIS A 48 5.75 -0.23 0.56
N VAL A 49 6.20 -1.06 1.49
CA VAL A 49 7.45 -1.82 1.37
C VAL A 49 7.21 -3.31 1.57
N HIS A 50 7.70 -4.07 0.61
CA HIS A 50 8.10 -5.45 0.74
C HIS A 50 9.63 -5.52 0.77
N VAL A 51 10.20 -6.57 1.37
CA VAL A 51 11.63 -6.87 1.32
C VAL A 51 11.89 -8.15 0.54
N ARG A 52 13.10 -8.25 -0.01
CA ARG A 52 13.56 -9.37 -0.82
C ARG A 52 14.90 -9.88 -0.33
N ASP A 53 15.12 -11.18 -0.50
CA ASP A 53 16.40 -11.84 -0.30
C ASP A 53 17.40 -11.46 -1.40
N ASP A 54 18.64 -11.93 -1.28
CA ASP A 54 19.71 -11.59 -2.23
C ASP A 54 19.50 -12.25 -3.61
N ALA A 55 18.62 -13.25 -3.69
CA ALA A 55 18.16 -13.85 -4.95
C ALA A 55 16.95 -13.10 -5.56
N GLY A 56 16.49 -12.02 -4.92
CA GLY A 56 15.36 -11.20 -5.35
C GLY A 56 13.99 -11.84 -5.09
N LYS A 57 13.92 -12.91 -4.30
CA LYS A 57 12.66 -13.52 -3.86
C LYS A 57 12.15 -12.77 -2.64
N MET A 58 10.83 -12.74 -2.47
CA MET A 58 10.21 -12.15 -1.28
C MET A 58 10.62 -12.93 -0.01
N THR A 59 10.91 -12.18 1.06
CA THR A 59 11.24 -12.68 2.39
C THR A 59 10.52 -11.85 3.46
N CYS A 60 10.42 -12.37 4.68
CA CYS A 60 9.87 -11.67 5.85
C CYS A 60 10.96 -11.38 6.91
N GLU A 61 12.23 -11.29 6.50
CA GLU A 61 13.36 -11.02 7.39
C GLU A 61 13.28 -9.65 8.06
N LEU A 62 13.17 -9.65 9.40
CA LEU A 62 13.15 -8.44 10.23
C LEU A 62 14.33 -7.50 9.95
N ALA A 63 15.55 -8.03 9.83
CA ALA A 63 16.75 -7.25 9.60
C ALA A 63 16.69 -6.42 8.31
N ARG A 64 16.03 -6.93 7.26
CA ARG A 64 15.87 -6.21 5.99
C ARG A 64 14.87 -5.07 6.11
N PHE A 65 13.76 -5.27 6.82
CA PHE A 65 12.80 -4.20 7.11
C PHE A 65 13.45 -3.09 7.95
N GLN A 66 14.17 -3.46 9.01
CA GLN A 66 14.91 -2.51 9.84
C GLN A 66 15.94 -1.72 9.02
N ARG A 67 16.67 -2.41 8.12
CA ARG A 67 17.65 -1.78 7.25
C ARG A 67 17.02 -0.77 6.29
N VAL A 68 15.89 -1.10 5.66
CA VAL A 68 15.16 -0.15 4.79
C VAL A 68 14.75 1.09 5.59
N ARG A 69 14.16 0.92 6.78
CA ARG A 69 13.77 2.04 7.65
C ARG A 69 14.96 2.92 8.00
N GLU A 70 16.05 2.32 8.47
CA GLU A 70 17.28 3.02 8.84
C GLU A 70 17.78 3.90 7.68
N LEU A 71 17.86 3.32 6.47
CA LEU A 71 18.35 4.01 5.28
C LEU A 71 17.45 5.15 4.79
N ILE A 72 16.12 5.01 4.95
CA ILE A 72 15.17 6.10 4.66
C ILE A 72 15.39 7.24 5.65
N ARG A 73 15.44 6.93 6.95
CA ARG A 73 15.56 7.94 8.01
C ARG A 73 16.94 8.62 8.01
N ALA A 74 18.00 7.91 7.67
CA ALA A 74 19.36 8.47 7.55
C ALA A 74 19.48 9.56 6.47
N GLN A 75 18.56 9.59 5.50
CA GLN A 75 18.50 10.63 4.47
C GLN A 75 17.62 11.84 4.87
N GLY A 76 17.14 11.89 6.11
CA GLY A 76 16.24 12.93 6.59
C GLY A 76 14.83 12.85 5.99
N CYS A 77 14.46 11.71 5.40
CA CYS A 77 13.14 11.50 4.80
C CYS A 77 12.13 11.09 5.86
N ASP A 78 11.07 11.89 6.01
CA ASP A 78 9.99 11.73 6.99
C ASP A 78 8.76 10.98 6.44
N ILE A 79 8.86 10.40 5.24
CA ILE A 79 7.79 9.60 4.61
C ILE A 79 7.25 8.55 5.59
N LEU A 80 5.92 8.39 5.65
CA LEU A 80 5.31 7.36 6.48
C LEU A 80 5.61 5.99 5.89
N ILE A 81 6.10 5.07 6.71
CA ILE A 81 6.48 3.73 6.28
C ILE A 81 5.33 2.79 6.57
N ASN A 82 4.78 2.22 5.50
CA ASN A 82 3.85 1.10 5.51
C ASN A 82 4.62 -0.18 5.19
N PHE A 83 4.76 -1.08 6.17
CA PHE A 83 5.34 -2.39 5.91
C PHE A 83 4.28 -3.44 5.64
N SER A 84 4.51 -4.20 4.57
CA SER A 84 3.62 -5.30 4.22
C SER A 84 3.63 -6.39 5.28
N THR A 85 2.44 -6.90 5.60
CA THR A 85 2.25 -8.18 6.31
C THR A 85 1.75 -9.27 5.34
N SER A 86 1.58 -8.93 4.05
CA SER A 86 1.06 -9.83 3.02
C SER A 86 2.13 -10.77 2.45
N GLY A 87 3.41 -10.39 2.60
CA GLY A 87 4.56 -11.21 2.23
C GLY A 87 4.41 -12.62 2.79
N GLY A 88 4.51 -13.64 1.93
CA GLY A 88 4.55 -15.03 2.39
C GLY A 88 3.22 -15.68 2.75
N ALA A 89 2.08 -15.00 2.67
CA ALA A 89 0.77 -15.60 2.96
C ALA A 89 0.57 -16.93 2.20
N GLY A 90 0.36 -18.04 2.93
CA GLY A 90 0.25 -19.39 2.37
C GLY A 90 1.54 -19.99 1.80
N ARG A 91 2.71 -19.39 2.08
CA ARG A 91 4.04 -19.82 1.61
C ARG A 91 5.10 -19.89 2.71
N VAL A 92 4.94 -19.11 3.77
CA VAL A 92 5.80 -19.09 4.97
C VAL A 92 4.94 -19.31 6.20
N ASP A 93 5.57 -19.56 7.34
CA ASP A 93 4.86 -19.60 8.61
C ASP A 93 4.19 -18.25 8.90
N GLU A 94 2.95 -18.27 9.39
CA GLU A 94 2.19 -17.05 9.65
C GLU A 94 2.90 -16.12 10.64
N GLY A 95 3.66 -16.70 11.58
CA GLY A 95 4.46 -15.97 12.56
C GLY A 95 5.51 -15.06 11.92
N GLU A 96 6.13 -15.49 10.81
CA GLU A 96 7.13 -14.69 10.11
C GLU A 96 6.55 -13.40 9.53
N ARG A 97 5.26 -13.41 9.17
CA ARG A 97 4.57 -12.25 8.59
C ARG A 97 4.43 -11.10 9.60
N PHE A 98 4.52 -11.40 10.90
CA PHE A 98 4.51 -10.39 11.97
C PHE A 98 5.87 -9.69 12.15
N ASN A 99 6.95 -10.20 11.56
CA ASN A 99 8.29 -9.61 11.69
C ASN A 99 8.34 -8.17 11.20
N SER A 100 7.55 -7.82 10.19
CA SER A 100 7.49 -6.44 9.69
C SER A 100 7.04 -5.45 10.78
N LEU A 101 6.14 -5.86 11.68
CA LEU A 101 5.69 -5.01 12.81
C LEU A 101 6.82 -4.74 13.80
N ALA A 102 7.71 -5.71 14.03
CA ALA A 102 8.85 -5.55 14.94
C ALA A 102 9.91 -4.56 14.39
N ALA A 103 9.86 -4.20 13.11
CA ALA A 103 10.66 -3.12 12.55
C ALA A 103 10.06 -1.71 12.82
N GLY A 104 8.95 -1.65 13.56
CA GLY A 104 8.34 -0.44 14.13
C GLY A 104 7.70 0.54 13.14
N PRO A 105 7.09 0.13 12.02
CA PRO A 105 6.57 1.05 11.00
C PRO A 105 5.43 1.92 11.53
N GLU A 106 5.12 3.03 10.86
CA GLU A 106 3.95 3.84 11.21
C GLU A 106 2.64 3.16 10.76
N LEU A 107 2.68 2.47 9.62
CA LEU A 107 1.57 1.68 9.09
C LEU A 107 2.00 0.25 8.79
N ALA A 108 1.05 -0.65 8.74
CA ALA A 108 1.24 -1.93 8.07
C ALA A 108 -0.04 -2.36 7.34
N SER A 109 0.12 -3.12 6.27
CA SER A 109 -1.01 -3.67 5.51
C SER A 109 -1.74 -4.73 6.32
N LEU A 110 -3.06 -4.77 6.24
CA LEU A 110 -3.92 -5.82 6.80
C LEU A 110 -4.84 -6.30 5.68
N ASP A 111 -4.49 -7.42 5.06
CA ASP A 111 -5.31 -8.04 4.01
C ASP A 111 -6.55 -8.70 4.58
N ALA A 112 -7.71 -8.05 4.43
CA ALA A 112 -8.92 -8.39 5.18
C ALA A 112 -9.67 -9.65 4.68
N GLY A 113 -8.96 -10.61 4.08
CA GLY A 113 -9.54 -11.90 3.74
C GLY A 113 -8.65 -12.81 2.90
N SER A 114 -9.13 -14.04 2.73
CA SER A 114 -8.53 -15.03 1.83
C SER A 114 -9.20 -14.99 0.45
N MET A 115 -8.44 -15.27 -0.60
CA MET A 115 -8.94 -15.32 -1.97
C MET A 115 -8.03 -16.15 -2.89
N ASN A 116 -8.54 -16.53 -4.06
CA ASN A 116 -7.64 -16.92 -5.14
C ASN A 116 -6.83 -15.69 -5.59
N PHE A 117 -5.54 -15.87 -5.80
CA PHE A 117 -4.60 -14.82 -6.16
C PHE A 117 -3.69 -15.32 -7.26
N ASN A 118 -4.04 -14.99 -8.50
CA ASN A 118 -3.42 -15.57 -9.70
C ASN A 118 -3.51 -17.11 -9.68
N GLU A 119 -2.39 -17.80 -9.50
CA GLU A 119 -2.27 -19.26 -9.60
C GLU A 119 -2.28 -19.97 -8.23
N ARG A 120 -2.55 -19.23 -7.15
CA ARG A 120 -2.49 -19.77 -5.77
C ARG A 120 -3.62 -19.21 -4.91
N VAL A 121 -3.73 -19.73 -3.68
CA VAL A 121 -4.54 -19.11 -2.63
C VAL A 121 -3.68 -18.08 -1.87
N PHE A 122 -4.23 -16.89 -1.69
CA PHE A 122 -3.74 -15.90 -0.74
C PHE A 122 -4.50 -16.10 0.57
N LEU A 123 -3.82 -16.69 1.56
CA LEU A 123 -4.42 -17.22 2.77
C LEU A 123 -4.27 -16.22 3.93
N ASN A 124 -5.40 -15.69 4.39
CA ASN A 124 -5.55 -14.86 5.58
C ASN A 124 -6.80 -15.33 6.33
N PRO A 125 -6.68 -16.36 7.18
CA PRO A 125 -7.81 -16.88 7.92
C PRO A 125 -8.24 -15.92 9.05
N PRO A 126 -9.48 -16.00 9.56
CA PRO A 126 -10.00 -15.03 10.53
C PRO A 126 -9.19 -14.89 11.83
N ASP A 127 -8.61 -15.99 12.32
CA ASP A 127 -7.75 -16.02 13.50
C ASP A 127 -6.42 -15.29 13.27
N PHE A 128 -5.80 -15.46 12.10
CA PHE A 128 -4.64 -14.66 11.69
C PHE A 128 -4.97 -13.17 11.65
N LEU A 129 -6.11 -12.79 11.07
CA LEU A 129 -6.52 -11.38 10.99
C LEU A 129 -6.73 -10.75 12.36
N GLU A 130 -7.35 -11.49 13.28
CA GLU A 130 -7.59 -11.01 14.63
C GLU A 130 -6.28 -10.85 15.41
N GLU A 131 -5.37 -11.82 15.29
CA GLU A 131 -4.05 -11.75 15.93
C GLU A 131 -3.20 -10.62 15.35
N LEU A 132 -3.20 -10.46 14.02
CA LEU A 132 -2.50 -9.36 13.37
C LEU A 132 -3.02 -8.00 13.87
N ALA A 133 -4.34 -7.82 13.90
CA ALA A 133 -4.95 -6.57 14.37
C ALA A 133 -4.61 -6.28 15.85
N ARG A 134 -4.61 -7.30 16.72
CA ARG A 134 -4.17 -7.13 18.12
C ARG A 134 -2.71 -6.68 18.21
N ARG A 135 -1.81 -7.28 17.43
CA ARG A 135 -0.38 -6.92 17.42
C ARG A 135 -0.16 -5.51 16.92
N MET A 136 -0.83 -5.11 15.83
CA MET A 136 -0.78 -3.76 15.31
C MET A 136 -1.29 -2.75 16.35
N LEU A 137 -2.42 -3.06 16.99
CA LEU A 137 -2.98 -2.22 18.05
C LEU A 137 -2.01 -2.02 19.22
N ALA A 138 -1.41 -3.10 19.70
CA ALA A 138 -0.45 -3.09 20.80
C ALA A 138 0.84 -2.34 20.44
N ALA A 139 1.32 -2.46 19.20
CA ALA A 139 2.51 -1.77 18.71
C ALA A 139 2.25 -0.30 18.32
N GLY A 140 0.99 0.16 18.34
CA GLY A 140 0.63 1.50 17.87
C GLY A 140 0.74 1.68 16.35
N VAL A 141 0.74 0.59 15.59
CA VAL A 141 0.83 0.59 14.13
C VAL A 141 -0.58 0.77 13.53
N LYS A 142 -0.74 1.72 12.61
CA LYS A 142 -2.01 1.93 11.91
C LYS A 142 -2.25 0.86 10.85
N ALA A 143 -3.46 0.30 10.82
CA ALA A 143 -3.85 -0.63 9.77
C ALA A 143 -4.24 0.10 8.48
N GLU A 144 -3.55 -0.24 7.39
CA GLU A 144 -4.05 -0.06 6.02
C GLU A 144 -4.86 -1.31 5.64
N ILE A 145 -6.19 -1.16 5.61
CA ILE A 145 -7.11 -2.28 5.40
C ILE A 145 -7.18 -2.58 3.91
N GLU A 146 -6.49 -3.62 3.46
CA GLU A 146 -6.45 -4.02 2.06
C GLU A 146 -7.72 -4.82 1.72
N VAL A 147 -8.44 -4.36 0.71
CA VAL A 147 -9.72 -4.92 0.26
C VAL A 147 -9.60 -5.28 -1.21
N PHE A 148 -9.67 -6.58 -1.48
CA PHE A 148 -9.66 -7.12 -2.84
C PHE A 148 -11.07 -7.42 -3.36
N ASP A 149 -12.05 -7.55 -2.46
CA ASP A 149 -13.47 -7.73 -2.81
C ASP A 149 -14.37 -7.28 -1.64
N SER A 150 -15.64 -6.97 -1.91
CA SER A 150 -16.54 -6.30 -0.94
C SER A 150 -16.79 -7.11 0.33
N GLY A 151 -16.73 -8.45 0.26
CA GLY A 151 -16.82 -9.31 1.44
C GLY A 151 -15.74 -9.04 2.49
N MET A 152 -14.56 -8.58 2.08
CA MET A 152 -13.45 -8.25 2.99
C MET A 152 -13.75 -7.00 3.83
N ILE A 153 -14.64 -6.11 3.37
CA ILE A 153 -15.12 -4.98 4.17
C ILE A 153 -15.84 -5.51 5.42
N GLY A 154 -16.71 -6.51 5.27
CA GLY A 154 -17.41 -7.15 6.38
C GLY A 154 -16.47 -7.82 7.41
N ASN A 155 -15.40 -8.45 6.92
CA ASN A 155 -14.35 -9.01 7.79
C ASN A 155 -13.66 -7.91 8.60
N ALA A 156 -13.23 -6.84 7.96
CA ALA A 156 -12.58 -5.71 8.63
C ALA A 156 -13.50 -5.03 9.65
N LEU A 157 -14.78 -4.83 9.31
CA LEU A 157 -15.77 -4.26 10.22
C LEU A 157 -16.01 -5.14 11.46
N THR A 158 -15.81 -6.45 11.36
CA THR A 158 -15.82 -7.33 12.55
C THR A 158 -14.67 -6.99 13.50
N LEU A 159 -13.47 -6.70 12.97
CA LEU A 159 -12.30 -6.29 13.77
C LEU A 159 -12.49 -4.88 14.36
N VAL A 160 -13.09 -3.96 13.61
CA VAL A 160 -13.48 -2.63 14.11
C VAL A 160 -14.46 -2.75 15.27
N LYS A 161 -15.51 -3.56 15.14
CA LYS A 161 -16.48 -3.81 16.23
C LYS A 161 -15.85 -4.40 17.49
N LYS A 162 -14.77 -5.18 17.34
CA LYS A 162 -13.97 -5.71 18.45
C LYS A 162 -13.01 -4.67 19.08
N GLY A 163 -12.96 -3.45 18.54
CA GLY A 163 -12.04 -2.40 19.00
C GLY A 163 -10.58 -2.63 18.59
N LEU A 164 -10.31 -3.52 17.63
CA LEU A 164 -8.95 -3.88 17.22
C LEU A 164 -8.36 -2.94 16.17
N ILE A 165 -9.20 -2.21 15.44
CA ILE A 165 -8.77 -1.22 14.44
C ILE A 165 -9.32 0.15 14.85
N ARG A 166 -8.43 1.14 14.97
CA ARG A 166 -8.76 2.50 15.41
C ARG A 166 -9.14 3.40 14.23
N GLU A 167 -10.17 4.21 14.45
CA GLU A 167 -10.52 5.33 13.57
C GLU A 167 -9.41 6.39 13.52
N PRO A 168 -9.34 7.23 12.46
CA PRO A 168 -10.13 7.16 11.22
C PRO A 168 -9.80 5.91 10.39
N LEU A 169 -10.78 5.23 9.81
CA LEU A 169 -10.51 4.00 9.05
C LEU A 169 -9.77 4.33 7.76
N TRP A 170 -8.74 3.55 7.44
CA TRP A 170 -7.89 3.69 6.26
C TRP A 170 -8.03 2.46 5.36
N TRP A 171 -8.77 2.61 4.27
CA TRP A 171 -9.07 1.53 3.33
C TRP A 171 -8.17 1.62 2.10
N GLN A 172 -7.64 0.50 1.65
CA GLN A 172 -6.88 0.40 0.41
C GLN A 172 -7.58 -0.60 -0.51
N PHE A 173 -8.20 -0.11 -1.59
CA PHE A 173 -8.83 -0.95 -2.59
C PHE A 173 -7.79 -1.45 -3.58
N VAL A 174 -7.62 -2.77 -3.65
CA VAL A 174 -6.63 -3.43 -4.51
C VAL A 174 -7.34 -4.10 -5.68
N LEU A 175 -7.34 -3.43 -6.83
CA LEU A 175 -8.16 -3.84 -7.99
C LEU A 175 -7.36 -4.54 -9.09
N GLY A 176 -8.02 -5.45 -9.80
CA GLY A 176 -7.47 -6.08 -11.00
C GLY A 176 -6.53 -7.27 -10.76
N VAL A 177 -6.39 -7.71 -9.52
CA VAL A 177 -5.78 -9.00 -9.20
C VAL A 177 -6.70 -10.12 -9.70
N LYS A 178 -6.14 -11.13 -10.38
CA LYS A 178 -6.91 -12.31 -10.80
C LYS A 178 -7.43 -13.05 -9.57
N GLY A 179 -8.76 -13.08 -9.43
CA GLY A 179 -9.46 -13.70 -8.30
C GLY A 179 -10.15 -12.70 -7.35
N GLY A 180 -9.92 -11.40 -7.53
CA GLY A 180 -10.61 -10.34 -6.80
C GLY A 180 -11.40 -9.40 -7.71
N ALA A 181 -11.83 -8.26 -7.16
CA ALA A 181 -12.60 -7.25 -7.85
C ALA A 181 -11.83 -6.69 -9.07
N PRO A 182 -12.49 -6.58 -10.25
CA PRO A 182 -11.83 -6.09 -11.45
C PRO A 182 -11.57 -4.58 -11.36
N ALA A 183 -10.49 -4.11 -11.99
CA ALA A 183 -10.15 -2.69 -12.08
C ALA A 183 -11.08 -1.94 -13.06
N THR A 184 -12.29 -1.66 -12.61
CA THR A 184 -13.35 -0.96 -13.35
C THR A 184 -13.99 0.13 -12.50
N ALA A 185 -14.57 1.14 -13.15
CA ALA A 185 -15.31 2.21 -12.48
C ALA A 185 -16.41 1.67 -11.57
N ARG A 186 -17.18 0.68 -12.06
CA ARG A 186 -18.28 0.05 -11.30
C ARG A 186 -17.77 -0.57 -10.00
N SER A 187 -16.67 -1.29 -10.05
CA SER A 187 -16.08 -1.94 -8.88
C SER A 187 -15.57 -0.92 -7.87
N LEU A 188 -14.89 0.14 -8.34
CA LEU A 188 -14.40 1.19 -7.45
C LEU A 188 -15.55 1.92 -6.75
N VAL A 189 -16.56 2.37 -7.50
CA VAL A 189 -17.75 3.05 -6.92
C VAL A 189 -18.45 2.14 -5.92
N HIS A 190 -18.66 0.87 -6.25
CA HIS A 190 -19.29 -0.08 -5.34
C HIS A 190 -18.54 -0.21 -4.01
N LEU A 191 -17.20 -0.31 -4.04
CA LEU A 191 -16.40 -0.44 -2.82
C LEU A 191 -16.39 0.85 -1.98
N VAL A 192 -16.31 2.02 -2.64
CA VAL A 192 -16.40 3.33 -1.96
C VAL A 192 -17.74 3.48 -1.25
N ASP A 193 -18.84 3.07 -1.89
CA ASP A 193 -20.19 3.13 -1.31
C ASP A 193 -20.41 2.08 -0.19
N SER A 194 -19.52 1.09 -0.09
CA SER A 194 -19.65 -0.03 0.86
C SER A 194 -18.90 0.19 2.18
N VAL A 195 -17.95 1.12 2.24
CA VAL A 195 -17.22 1.46 3.48
C VAL A 195 -18.00 2.49 4.32
N PRO A 196 -17.78 2.56 5.65
CA PRO A 196 -18.46 3.55 6.48
C PRO A 196 -18.21 4.99 6.00
N ALA A 197 -19.27 5.80 5.99
CA ALA A 197 -19.18 7.21 5.59
C ALA A 197 -18.14 7.97 6.44
N GLY A 198 -17.36 8.83 5.79
CA GLY A 198 -16.26 9.56 6.43
C GLY A 198 -14.96 8.77 6.58
N SER A 199 -14.92 7.51 6.14
CA SER A 199 -13.65 6.76 6.05
C SER A 199 -12.71 7.38 5.02
N LEU A 200 -11.41 7.26 5.27
CA LEU A 200 -10.38 7.55 4.28
C LEU A 200 -10.15 6.31 3.42
N TRP A 201 -10.03 6.48 2.11
CA TRP A 201 -9.80 5.37 1.19
C TRP A 201 -8.82 5.73 0.07
N SER A 202 -8.04 4.74 -0.35
CA SER A 202 -7.08 4.79 -1.43
C SER A 202 -7.34 3.66 -2.43
N VAL A 203 -6.85 3.81 -3.66
CA VAL A 203 -6.89 2.74 -4.67
C VAL A 203 -5.52 2.47 -5.27
N CYS A 204 -5.23 1.19 -5.49
CA CYS A 204 -4.24 0.74 -6.47
C CYS A 204 -4.93 -0.20 -7.46
N ALA A 205 -4.34 -0.33 -8.64
CA ALA A 205 -4.78 -1.33 -9.60
C ALA A 205 -3.60 -1.95 -10.33
N VAL A 206 -3.71 -3.25 -10.58
CA VAL A 206 -2.65 -4.03 -11.20
C VAL A 206 -2.55 -3.73 -12.70
N GLY A 207 -1.32 -3.46 -13.15
CA GLY A 207 -0.96 -3.30 -14.56
C GLY A 207 -1.54 -2.03 -15.20
N TRP A 208 -1.90 -2.13 -16.47
CA TRP A 208 -2.23 -0.97 -17.31
C TRP A 208 -3.45 -0.16 -16.86
N ARG A 209 -4.31 -0.71 -16.00
CA ARG A 209 -5.46 -0.02 -15.42
C ARG A 209 -5.10 0.91 -14.26
N GLN A 210 -3.87 0.84 -13.72
CA GLN A 210 -3.41 1.62 -12.58
C GLN A 210 -3.73 3.12 -12.72
N LEU A 211 -3.24 3.75 -13.79
CA LEU A 211 -3.41 5.19 -14.00
C LEU A 211 -4.89 5.60 -14.08
N ALA A 212 -5.73 4.80 -14.73
CA ALA A 212 -7.15 5.10 -14.86
C ALA A 212 -7.86 5.04 -13.50
N MET A 213 -7.54 4.06 -12.65
CA MET A 213 -8.12 3.96 -11.31
C MET A 213 -7.59 5.07 -10.38
N ASN A 214 -6.30 5.40 -10.46
CA ASN A 214 -5.75 6.53 -9.69
C ASN A 214 -6.42 7.86 -10.08
N ALA A 215 -6.60 8.14 -11.38
CA ALA A 215 -7.27 9.36 -11.84
C ALA A 215 -8.73 9.42 -11.37
N MET A 216 -9.43 8.27 -11.35
CA MET A 216 -10.78 8.18 -10.83
C MET A 216 -10.83 8.44 -9.32
N ALA A 217 -9.90 7.89 -8.54
CA ALA A 217 -9.83 8.17 -7.11
C ALA A 217 -9.57 9.64 -6.81
N ILE A 218 -8.65 10.27 -7.54
CA ILE A 218 -8.39 11.72 -7.44
C ILE A 218 -9.69 12.51 -7.63
N ALA A 219 -10.45 12.19 -8.70
CA ALA A 219 -11.71 12.86 -9.03
C ALA A 219 -12.85 12.60 -8.03
N MET A 220 -12.85 11.44 -7.37
CA MET A 220 -13.86 11.04 -6.38
C MET A 220 -13.52 11.51 -4.95
N GLY A 221 -12.43 12.26 -4.75
CA GLY A 221 -11.99 12.70 -3.41
C GLY A 221 -11.19 11.64 -2.63
N GLY A 222 -10.91 10.48 -3.22
CA GLY A 222 -10.09 9.43 -2.62
C GLY A 222 -8.58 9.70 -2.73
N HIS A 223 -7.82 8.74 -2.23
CA HIS A 223 -6.36 8.72 -2.27
C HIS A 223 -5.84 7.75 -3.33
N ALA A 224 -4.54 7.77 -3.61
CA ALA A 224 -4.00 6.98 -4.70
C ALA A 224 -2.65 6.34 -4.36
N ARG A 225 -2.53 5.06 -4.72
CA ARG A 225 -1.28 4.31 -4.66
C ARG A 225 -0.80 3.96 -6.08
N THR A 226 0.49 4.16 -6.32
CA THR A 226 1.19 3.77 -7.55
C THR A 226 2.54 3.13 -7.23
N GLY A 227 3.30 2.74 -8.25
CA GLY A 227 4.63 2.16 -8.10
C GLY A 227 4.80 0.86 -8.88
N LEU A 228 6.05 0.39 -8.89
CA LEU A 228 6.51 -0.76 -9.65
C LEU A 228 6.01 -2.09 -9.09
N GLU A 229 5.55 -2.13 -7.83
CA GLU A 229 4.82 -3.27 -7.29
C GLU A 229 3.55 -3.57 -8.09
N ASP A 230 2.81 -2.51 -8.42
CA ASP A 230 1.47 -2.62 -8.99
C ASP A 230 1.50 -2.56 -10.54
N ASN A 231 2.45 -1.82 -11.13
CA ASN A 231 2.56 -1.67 -12.58
C ASN A 231 3.99 -1.32 -13.04
N LEU A 232 4.50 -2.10 -13.98
CA LEU A 232 5.87 -1.94 -14.52
C LEU A 232 5.99 -0.92 -15.64
N TYR A 233 4.88 -0.41 -16.17
CA TYR A 233 4.86 0.43 -17.37
C TYR A 233 4.42 1.85 -17.05
N TYR A 234 5.14 2.84 -17.57
CA TYR A 234 4.70 4.24 -17.51
C TYR A 234 3.52 4.45 -18.47
N ARG A 235 3.64 3.97 -19.71
CA ARG A 235 2.56 3.95 -20.70
C ARG A 235 2.63 2.68 -21.51
N ARG A 236 1.64 2.44 -22.38
CA ARG A 236 1.59 1.22 -23.21
C ARG A 236 2.90 1.05 -23.98
N GLY A 237 3.60 -0.05 -23.73
CA GLY A 237 4.87 -0.38 -24.38
C GLY A 237 6.11 0.33 -23.83
N GLU A 238 5.97 1.18 -22.82
CA GLU A 238 7.11 1.89 -22.20
C GLU A 238 7.21 1.54 -20.72
N LEU A 239 8.33 0.93 -20.35
CA LEU A 239 8.65 0.63 -18.95
C LEU A 239 8.80 1.93 -18.15
N ALA A 240 8.28 1.91 -16.92
CA ALA A 240 8.54 2.99 -15.97
C ALA A 240 10.02 2.99 -15.58
N GLN A 241 10.62 4.18 -15.55
CA GLN A 241 12.04 4.36 -15.27
C GLN A 241 12.34 4.41 -13.76
N SER A 242 11.35 4.77 -12.95
CA SER A 242 11.44 4.77 -11.49
C SER A 242 10.05 4.84 -10.86
N ASN A 243 9.97 4.50 -9.58
CA ASN A 243 8.78 4.76 -8.76
C ASN A 243 8.46 6.26 -8.69
N ALA A 244 9.49 7.10 -8.54
CA ALA A 244 9.36 8.55 -8.47
C ALA A 244 8.70 9.14 -9.72
N GLN A 245 9.03 8.64 -10.92
CA GLN A 245 8.39 9.04 -12.17
C GLN A 245 6.86 8.83 -12.15
N MET A 246 6.41 7.75 -11.53
CA MET A 246 4.98 7.41 -11.42
C MET A 246 4.28 8.30 -10.39
N VAL A 247 4.94 8.60 -9.27
CA VAL A 247 4.45 9.55 -8.25
C VAL A 247 4.35 10.97 -8.82
N ALA A 248 5.39 11.45 -9.50
CA ALA A 248 5.41 12.78 -10.13
C ALA A 248 4.23 12.96 -11.11
N ARG A 249 3.87 11.90 -11.83
CA ARG A 249 2.67 11.89 -12.68
C ARG A 249 1.39 12.06 -11.88
N LEU A 250 1.21 11.31 -10.78
CA LEU A 250 0.01 11.44 -9.96
C LEU A 250 -0.06 12.79 -9.27
N ALA A 251 1.05 13.30 -8.75
CA ALA A 251 1.13 14.63 -8.16
C ALA A 251 0.70 15.72 -9.15
N ARG A 252 1.17 15.65 -10.41
CA ARG A 252 0.69 16.56 -11.46
C ARG A 252 -0.81 16.42 -11.70
N ILE A 253 -1.33 15.21 -11.90
CA ILE A 253 -2.78 15.00 -12.16
C ILE A 253 -3.63 15.51 -10.99
N ALA A 254 -3.20 15.25 -9.75
CA ALA A 254 -3.88 15.75 -8.56
C ALA A 254 -3.97 17.28 -8.55
N ARG A 255 -2.86 17.97 -8.87
CA ARG A 255 -2.81 19.43 -8.98
C ARG A 255 -3.70 19.97 -10.10
N GLU A 256 -3.75 19.31 -11.26
CA GLU A 256 -4.69 19.65 -12.34
C GLU A 256 -6.16 19.51 -11.89
N CYS A 257 -6.45 18.58 -10.98
CA CYS A 257 -7.75 18.42 -10.33
C CYS A 257 -7.96 19.34 -9.11
N GLY A 258 -7.04 20.25 -8.82
CA GLY A 258 -7.12 21.19 -7.69
C GLY A 258 -6.84 20.60 -6.32
N ARG A 259 -6.17 19.44 -6.24
CA ARG A 259 -5.83 18.75 -4.99
C ARG A 259 -4.32 18.66 -4.82
N GLU A 260 -3.78 19.32 -3.80
CA GLU A 260 -2.34 19.27 -3.52
C GLU A 260 -1.96 17.95 -2.81
N PRO A 261 -0.86 17.29 -3.19
CA PRO A 261 -0.32 16.18 -2.41
C PRO A 261 -0.06 16.57 -0.95
N ALA A 262 -0.50 15.71 -0.02
CA ALA A 262 -0.24 15.86 1.40
C ALA A 262 1.24 15.63 1.69
N THR A 263 1.82 16.44 2.58
CA THR A 263 3.12 16.11 3.20
C THR A 263 2.98 14.91 4.13
N PRO A 264 4.07 14.21 4.50
CA PRO A 264 4.00 13.13 5.49
C PRO A 264 3.40 13.56 6.83
N ALA A 265 3.68 14.79 7.29
CA ALA A 265 3.09 15.35 8.51
C ALA A 265 1.56 15.55 8.39
N GLU A 266 1.08 16.01 7.24
CA GLU A 266 -0.36 16.17 6.99
C GLU A 266 -1.04 14.80 6.87
N ALA A 267 -0.44 13.86 6.15
CA ALA A 267 -0.92 12.48 6.07
C ALA A 267 -0.97 11.83 7.47
N ARG A 268 0.02 12.08 8.34
CA ARG A 268 0.02 11.63 9.74
C ARG A 268 -1.22 12.12 10.47
N GLY A 269 -1.54 13.42 10.35
CA GLY A 269 -2.75 14.01 10.93
C GLY A 269 -4.04 13.42 10.37
N MET A 270 -4.13 13.26 9.04
CA MET A 270 -5.30 12.66 8.37
C MET A 270 -5.54 11.22 8.85
N LEU A 271 -4.48 10.44 9.02
CA LEU A 271 -4.55 9.02 9.42
C LEU A 271 -4.72 8.82 10.94
N GLY A 272 -4.72 9.90 11.73
CA GLY A 272 -4.82 9.85 13.19
C GLY A 272 -3.62 9.19 13.86
N LEU A 273 -2.43 9.35 13.27
CA LEU A 273 -1.17 8.91 13.84
C LEU A 273 -0.63 9.98 14.79
N ALA A 274 -0.14 9.56 15.96
CA ALA A 274 0.47 10.45 16.97
C ALA A 274 1.85 10.98 16.53
#